data_AF-A0A7C0UTB6-F1
#
_entry.id   AF-A0A7C0UTB6-F1
#
_cell.length_a   1.000
_cell.length_b   1.000
_cell.length_c   1.000
_cell.angle_alpha   90.00
_cell.angle_beta   90.00
_cell.angle_gamma   90.00
#
_symmetry.space_group_name_H-M   'P 1'
#
loop_
_entity.id
_entity.type
_entity.pdbx_description
1 polymer ?
#
loop_
_entity_poly.entity_id
_entity_poly.type
_entity_poly.pdbx_seq_one_letter_code
_entity_poly.pdbx_strand_id
1 'polypeptide(L)'
;MKVRTLVIAALVLIALGAYVVVVEVIGGKKRQAAEEWESKLFKINDWDEVKTIEIWNYQQHMVFEKVGTSEDEQEWWMRKPFNWLADKGNFNSLLSTLQFAEIDKRIDGKGKDLDQFGLAKPPRIIVVKTETRTLEVLVGELAPVGNSVYVKYPDSDYIFM
;
A
#
# COMPACT_ATOMS: atom_id res chain seq x y z
N MET A 1 21.37 -5.77 56.96
CA MET A 1 20.55 -4.68 56.37
C MET A 1 20.85 -4.38 54.89
N LYS A 2 22.02 -4.74 54.32
CA LYS A 2 22.41 -4.39 52.93
C LYS A 2 21.73 -5.23 51.81
N VAL A 3 21.33 -6.47 52.10
CA VAL A 3 20.75 -7.39 51.09
C VAL A 3 19.33 -7.00 50.66
N ARG A 4 18.50 -6.48 51.58
CA ARG A 4 17.13 -6.04 51.26
C ARG A 4 17.12 -4.84 50.31
N THR A 5 18.03 -3.88 50.53
CA THR A 5 18.22 -2.72 49.65
C THR A 5 18.71 -3.13 48.26
N LEU A 6 19.60 -4.12 48.16
CA LEU A 6 20.04 -4.67 46.88
C LEU A 6 18.91 -5.36 46.10
N VAL A 7 18.06 -6.14 46.78
CA VAL A 7 16.90 -6.80 46.14
C VAL A 7 15.88 -5.78 45.64
N ILE A 8 15.59 -4.74 46.43
CA ILE A 8 14.68 -3.66 46.02
C ILE A 8 15.27 -2.90 44.82
N ALA A 9 16.56 -2.56 44.85
CA ALA A 9 17.24 -1.90 43.74
C ALA A 9 17.23 -2.76 42.46
N ALA A 10 17.45 -4.07 42.60
CA ALA A 10 17.36 -5.01 41.47
C ALA A 10 15.95 -5.09 40.89
N LEU A 11 14.91 -5.14 41.73
CA LEU A 11 13.51 -5.13 41.27
C LEU A 11 13.14 -3.82 40.56
N VAL A 12 13.61 -2.68 41.06
CA VAL A 12 13.42 -1.38 40.40
C VAL A 12 14.13 -1.35 39.05
N LEU A 13 15.36 -1.87 38.95
CA LEU A 13 16.08 -1.95 37.67
C LEU A 13 15.38 -2.87 36.67
N ILE A 14 14.84 -4.00 37.11
CA ILE A 14 14.05 -4.90 36.24
C ILE A 14 12.76 -4.21 35.78
N ALA A 15 12.07 -3.50 36.67
CA ALA A 15 10.87 -2.76 36.33
C ALA A 15 11.15 -1.62 35.33
N LEU A 16 12.25 -0.88 35.51
CA LEU A 16 12.69 0.15 34.57
C LEU A 16 13.12 -0.45 33.23
N GLY A 17 13.86 -1.57 33.24
CA GLY A 17 14.22 -2.30 32.03
C GLY A 17 13.01 -2.80 31.25
N ALA A 18 12.02 -3.37 31.95
CA ALA A 18 10.75 -3.79 31.35
C ALA A 18 9.96 -2.60 30.79
N TYR A 19 9.93 -1.47 31.51
CA TYR A 19 9.29 -0.25 31.03
C TYR A 19 9.92 0.28 29.74
N VAL A 20 11.25 0.35 29.68
CA VAL A 20 11.98 0.78 28.48
C VAL A 20 11.69 -0.13 27.29
N VAL A 21 11.72 -1.47 27.48
CA VAL A 21 11.40 -2.42 26.40
C VAL A 21 9.97 -2.24 25.89
N VAL A 22 8.99 -2.04 26.77
CA VAL A 22 7.59 -1.83 26.36
C VAL A 22 7.43 -0.51 25.59
N VAL A 23 8.06 0.58 26.05
CA VAL A 23 7.89 1.89 25.42
C VAL A 23 8.70 2.01 24.12
N GLU A 24 10.00 1.70 24.15
CA GLU A 24 10.87 1.86 22.98
C GLU A 24 10.65 0.75 21.94
N VAL A 25 10.66 -0.51 22.35
CA VAL A 25 10.64 -1.63 21.38
C VAL A 25 9.21 -1.92 20.92
N ILE A 26 8.24 -2.02 21.83
CA ILE A 26 6.85 -2.33 21.46
C ILE A 26 6.12 -1.07 20.99
N GLY A 27 6.28 0.04 21.69
CA GLY A 27 5.70 1.33 21.28
C GLY A 27 6.28 1.84 19.96
N GLY A 28 7.59 1.75 19.76
CA GLY A 28 8.26 2.10 18.52
C GLY A 28 7.76 1.28 17.32
N LYS A 29 7.71 -0.05 17.44
CA LYS A 29 7.17 -0.94 16.40
C LYS A 29 5.72 -0.63 16.05
N LYS A 30 4.87 -0.36 17.05
CA LYS A 30 3.47 0.02 16.82
C LYS A 30 3.34 1.35 16.08
N ARG A 31 4.20 2.33 16.42
CA ARG A 31 4.16 3.64 15.78
C ARG A 31 4.67 3.58 14.34
N GLN A 32 5.76 2.86 14.10
CA GLN A 32 6.29 2.60 12.75
C GLN A 32 5.26 1.88 11.89
N ALA A 33 4.66 0.79 12.38
CA ALA A 33 3.62 0.07 11.64
C ALA A 33 2.38 0.94 11.34
N ALA A 34 2.03 1.88 12.23
CA ALA A 34 0.94 2.81 12.00
C ALA A 34 1.32 3.90 10.97
N GLU A 35 2.53 4.43 11.03
CA GLU A 35 3.07 5.41 10.08
C GLU A 35 3.16 4.77 8.67
N GLU A 36 3.70 3.55 8.55
CA GLU A 36 3.73 2.77 7.30
C GLU A 36 2.34 2.44 6.78
N TRP A 37 1.38 2.11 7.66
CA TRP A 37 0.01 1.84 7.24
C TRP A 37 -0.69 3.09 6.69
N GLU A 38 -0.41 4.25 7.28
CA GLU A 38 -0.98 5.51 6.83
C GLU A 38 -0.32 6.04 5.56
N SER A 39 0.96 5.74 5.30
CA SER A 39 1.61 6.08 4.03
C SER A 39 1.15 5.20 2.88
N LYS A 40 0.66 3.97 3.10
CA LYS A 40 0.21 3.08 2.01
C LYS A 40 -0.90 3.68 1.14
N LEU A 41 -0.68 3.66 -0.17
CA LEU A 41 -1.66 4.06 -1.19
C LEU A 41 -2.82 3.04 -1.28
N PHE A 42 -2.51 1.75 -1.23
CA PHE A 42 -3.53 0.71 -1.22
C PHE A 42 -3.62 0.13 0.19
N LYS A 43 -4.61 0.58 0.96
CA LYS A 43 -4.89 0.11 2.33
C LYS A 43 -5.56 -1.26 2.31
N ILE A 44 -4.82 -2.26 1.82
CA ILE A 44 -5.19 -3.67 1.77
C ILE A 44 -4.39 -4.41 2.86
N ASN A 45 -5.10 -5.09 3.75
CA ASN A 45 -4.48 -5.83 4.85
C ASN A 45 -3.76 -7.08 4.35
N ASP A 46 -4.43 -7.82 3.46
CA ASP A 46 -3.95 -9.07 2.90
C ASP A 46 -4.01 -9.01 1.37
N TRP A 47 -2.83 -9.02 0.75
CA TRP A 47 -2.72 -8.97 -0.70
C TRP A 47 -3.05 -10.31 -1.36
N ASP A 48 -3.14 -11.40 -0.60
CA ASP A 48 -3.59 -12.68 -1.12
C ASP A 48 -5.10 -12.74 -1.38
N GLU A 49 -5.89 -11.89 -0.70
CA GLU A 49 -7.32 -11.72 -0.95
C GLU A 49 -7.63 -10.97 -2.25
N VAL A 50 -6.62 -10.39 -2.90
CA VAL A 50 -6.79 -9.69 -4.17
C VAL A 50 -7.10 -10.72 -5.26
N LYS A 51 -8.27 -10.58 -5.88
CA LYS A 51 -8.74 -11.49 -6.94
C LYS A 51 -8.56 -10.93 -8.33
N THR A 52 -8.66 -9.61 -8.48
CA THR A 52 -8.59 -8.99 -9.79
C THR A 52 -7.80 -7.71 -9.74
N ILE A 53 -6.91 -7.52 -10.70
CA ILE A 53 -6.19 -6.28 -10.94
C ILE A 53 -6.49 -5.85 -12.36
N GLU A 54 -7.01 -4.65 -12.52
CA GLU A 54 -7.28 -4.05 -13.82
C GLU A 54 -6.42 -2.80 -13.98
N ILE A 55 -5.80 -2.69 -15.15
CA ILE A 55 -4.93 -1.58 -15.50
C ILE A 55 -5.40 -1.05 -16.85
N TRP A 56 -5.90 0.18 -16.84
CA TRP A 56 -6.15 0.93 -18.07
C TRP A 56 -4.96 1.83 -18.32
N ASN A 57 -4.49 1.85 -19.55
CA ASN A 57 -3.57 2.87 -20.05
C ASN A 57 -4.05 3.35 -21.43
N TYR A 58 -3.38 4.34 -22.01
CA TYR A 58 -3.75 4.86 -23.35
C TYR A 58 -3.72 3.80 -24.47
N GLN A 59 -2.97 2.71 -24.30
CA GLN A 59 -2.77 1.69 -25.34
C GLN A 59 -3.79 0.55 -25.24
N GLN A 60 -4.09 0.09 -24.02
CA GLN A 60 -4.86 -1.11 -23.76
C GLN A 60 -5.44 -1.19 -22.34
N HIS A 61 -6.51 -1.98 -22.21
CA HIS A 61 -7.07 -2.42 -20.94
C HIS A 61 -6.57 -3.82 -20.63
N MET A 62 -5.79 -3.95 -19.56
CA MET A 62 -5.30 -5.22 -19.06
C MET A 62 -6.10 -5.65 -17.84
N VAL A 63 -6.54 -6.90 -17.83
CA VAL A 63 -7.30 -7.49 -16.72
C VAL A 63 -6.60 -8.75 -16.30
N PHE A 64 -6.25 -8.83 -15.02
CA PHE A 64 -5.63 -9.99 -14.40
C PHE A 64 -6.55 -10.56 -13.35
N GLU A 65 -6.72 -11.87 -13.33
CA GLU A 65 -7.60 -12.60 -12.42
C GLU A 65 -6.80 -13.71 -11.75
N LYS A 66 -6.91 -13.83 -10.42
CA LYS A 66 -6.34 -14.93 -9.64
C LYS A 66 -7.24 -16.15 -9.81
N VAL A 67 -6.69 -17.24 -10.34
CA VAL A 67 -7.41 -18.48 -10.61
C VAL A 67 -6.71 -19.63 -9.89
N GLY A 68 -7.45 -20.38 -9.08
CA GLY A 68 -6.94 -21.51 -8.32
C GLY A 68 -7.78 -21.77 -7.09
N THR A 69 -7.77 -23.00 -6.58
CA THR A 69 -8.63 -23.43 -5.46
C THR A 69 -7.87 -23.53 -4.13
N SER A 70 -6.54 -23.61 -4.20
CA SER A 70 -5.63 -23.66 -3.05
C SER A 70 -4.49 -22.65 -3.23
N GLU A 71 -3.91 -22.15 -2.14
CA GLU A 71 -2.84 -21.13 -2.17
C GLU A 71 -1.65 -21.56 -3.03
N ASP A 72 -1.27 -22.84 -2.98
CA ASP A 72 -0.15 -23.40 -3.76
C ASP A 72 -0.44 -23.55 -5.26
N GLU A 73 -1.72 -23.51 -5.67
CA GLU A 73 -2.18 -23.65 -7.05
C GLU A 73 -2.70 -22.34 -7.65
N GLN A 74 -2.69 -21.24 -6.88
CA GLN A 74 -3.17 -19.97 -7.37
C GLN A 74 -2.21 -19.38 -8.40
N GLU A 75 -2.75 -19.18 -9.60
CA GLU A 75 -2.04 -18.56 -10.71
C GLU A 75 -2.79 -17.34 -11.22
N TRP A 76 -2.03 -16.32 -11.64
CA TRP A 76 -2.60 -15.13 -12.23
C TRP A 76 -2.78 -15.32 -13.73
N TRP A 77 -3.99 -15.11 -14.21
CA TRP A 77 -4.33 -15.15 -15.61
C TRP A 77 -4.61 -13.75 -16.11
N MET A 78 -3.95 -13.33 -17.18
CA MET A 78 -4.41 -12.15 -17.91
C MET A 78 -5.59 -12.60 -18.77
N ARG A 79 -6.74 -11.95 -18.59
CA ARG A 79 -7.99 -12.16 -19.33
C ARG A 79 -8.16 -11.19 -20.49
N LYS A 80 -7.52 -10.02 -20.41
CA LYS A 80 -7.49 -9.00 -21.46
C LYS A 80 -6.10 -8.40 -21.63
N PRO A 81 -5.67 -8.07 -22.87
CA PRO A 81 -6.42 -8.25 -24.12
C PRO A 81 -6.43 -9.71 -24.63
N PHE A 82 -5.52 -10.54 -24.14
CA PHE A 82 -5.43 -11.96 -24.46
C PHE A 82 -5.72 -12.80 -23.21
N ASN A 83 -6.22 -14.02 -23.39
CA ASN A 83 -6.47 -14.97 -22.32
C ASN A 83 -5.30 -15.96 -22.21
N TRP A 84 -4.39 -15.71 -21.27
CA TRP A 84 -3.14 -16.44 -21.11
C TRP A 84 -2.65 -16.35 -19.65
N LEU A 85 -1.82 -17.32 -19.27
CA LEU A 85 -1.16 -17.35 -17.99
C LEU A 85 -0.20 -16.16 -17.89
N ALA A 86 -0.32 -15.35 -16.82
CA ALA A 86 0.56 -14.23 -16.60
C ALA A 86 1.97 -14.72 -16.25
N ASP A 87 2.99 -14.00 -16.74
CA ASP A 87 4.36 -14.24 -16.32
C ASP A 87 4.49 -13.98 -14.81
N LYS A 88 4.81 -15.03 -14.05
CA LYS A 88 4.86 -14.98 -12.58
C LYS A 88 5.87 -13.93 -12.08
N GLY A 89 7.02 -13.80 -12.73
CA GLY A 89 8.07 -12.86 -12.32
C GLY A 89 7.63 -11.41 -12.48
N ASN A 90 7.15 -11.07 -13.68
CA ASN A 90 6.69 -9.72 -14.00
C ASN A 90 5.44 -9.35 -13.19
N PHE A 91 4.50 -10.28 -13.04
CA PHE A 91 3.28 -10.03 -12.28
C PHE A 91 3.56 -9.85 -10.78
N ASN A 92 4.44 -10.67 -10.19
CA ASN A 92 4.82 -10.50 -8.78
C ASN A 92 5.56 -9.18 -8.53
N SER A 93 6.37 -8.71 -9.49
CA SER A 93 7.00 -7.39 -9.41
C SER A 93 5.96 -6.26 -9.45
N LEU A 94 4.94 -6.40 -10.30
CA LEU A 94 3.83 -5.45 -10.37
C LEU A 94 3.02 -5.46 -9.06
N LEU A 95 2.68 -6.64 -8.55
CA LEU A 95 1.96 -6.79 -7.28
C LEU A 95 2.74 -6.17 -6.12
N SER A 96 4.06 -6.42 -6.05
CA SER A 96 4.94 -5.82 -5.06
C SER A 96 4.96 -4.30 -5.16
N THR A 97 4.99 -3.76 -6.38
CA THR A 97 4.96 -2.31 -6.62
C THR A 97 3.66 -1.69 -6.09
N LEU A 98 2.52 -2.36 -6.28
CA LEU A 98 1.23 -1.90 -5.75
C LEU A 98 1.14 -2.05 -4.22
N GLN A 99 1.71 -3.13 -3.68
CA GLN A 99 1.75 -3.41 -2.24
C GLN A 99 2.57 -2.41 -1.45
N PHE A 100 3.71 -1.99 -2.00
CA PHE A 100 4.64 -1.05 -1.39
C PHE A 100 4.50 0.37 -1.96
N ALA A 101 3.41 0.66 -2.67
CA ALA A 101 3.12 2.03 -3.11
C ALA A 101 2.76 2.90 -1.90
N GLU A 102 3.50 3.98 -1.71
CA GLU A 102 3.34 4.92 -0.61
C GLU A 102 2.94 6.32 -1.10
N ILE A 103 2.33 7.08 -0.20
CA ILE A 103 1.92 8.46 -0.33
C ILE A 103 2.95 9.29 0.42
N ASP A 104 3.77 10.02 -0.31
CA ASP A 104 4.74 10.96 0.23
C ASP A 104 4.07 12.27 0.66
N LYS A 105 3.07 12.71 -0.12
CA LYS A 105 2.45 14.01 0.10
C LYS A 105 0.97 14.02 -0.22
N ARG A 106 0.21 14.70 0.65
CA ARG A 106 -1.21 15.02 0.43
C ARG A 106 -1.35 16.49 0.04
N ILE A 107 -2.10 16.72 -1.04
CA ILE A 107 -2.37 18.04 -1.62
C ILE A 107 -3.90 18.23 -1.61
N ASP A 108 -4.38 19.36 -1.10
CA ASP A 108 -5.79 19.71 -1.25
C ASP A 108 -6.07 20.03 -2.74
N GLY A 109 -6.96 19.24 -3.33
CA GLY A 109 -7.36 19.35 -4.73
C GLY A 109 -8.58 20.22 -4.96
N LYS A 110 -9.25 20.71 -3.90
CA LYS A 110 -10.46 21.54 -4.05
C LYS A 110 -10.18 22.81 -4.84
N GLY A 111 -10.94 23.02 -5.91
CA GLY A 111 -10.81 24.19 -6.77
C GLY A 111 -9.51 24.24 -7.59
N LYS A 112 -8.69 23.18 -7.56
CA LYS A 112 -7.52 23.06 -8.43
C LYS A 112 -7.92 22.48 -9.78
N ASP A 113 -7.18 22.89 -10.80
CA ASP A 113 -7.29 22.34 -12.14
C ASP A 113 -6.62 20.95 -12.19
N LEU A 114 -7.42 19.91 -12.44
CA LEU A 114 -6.95 18.53 -12.50
C LEU A 114 -6.11 18.25 -13.74
N ASP A 115 -6.23 19.07 -14.81
CA ASP A 115 -5.40 18.93 -16.01
C ASP A 115 -3.91 19.18 -15.69
N GLN A 116 -3.60 20.08 -14.75
CA GLN A 116 -2.22 20.37 -14.32
C GLN A 116 -1.51 19.18 -13.67
N PHE A 117 -2.26 18.18 -13.21
CA PHE A 117 -1.75 16.96 -12.60
C PHE A 117 -1.91 15.74 -13.52
N GLY A 118 -2.45 15.93 -14.74
CA GLY A 118 -2.85 14.85 -15.63
C GLY A 118 -3.99 13.98 -15.08
N LEU A 119 -4.76 14.48 -14.12
CA LEU A 119 -5.82 13.71 -13.44
C LEU A 119 -7.22 13.92 -14.04
N ALA A 120 -7.40 14.92 -14.91
CA ALA A 120 -8.65 15.11 -15.64
C ALA A 120 -8.86 14.03 -16.73
N LYS A 121 -7.77 13.61 -17.37
CA LYS A 121 -7.73 12.48 -18.32
C LYS A 121 -6.56 11.57 -17.97
N PRO A 122 -6.72 10.75 -16.91
CA PRO A 122 -5.61 10.01 -16.33
C PRO A 122 -4.97 9.08 -17.36
N PRO A 123 -3.63 9.16 -17.55
CA PRO A 123 -2.92 8.26 -18.45
C PRO A 123 -3.01 6.81 -18.04
N ARG A 124 -3.21 6.55 -16.75
CA ARG A 124 -3.42 5.21 -16.21
C ARG A 124 -4.50 5.21 -15.14
N ILE A 125 -5.29 4.16 -15.11
CA ILE A 125 -6.23 3.87 -14.02
C ILE A 125 -5.89 2.47 -13.52
N ILE A 126 -5.81 2.31 -12.21
CA ILE A 126 -5.53 1.02 -11.56
C ILE A 126 -6.73 0.70 -10.67
N VAL A 127 -7.32 -0.48 -10.88
CA VAL A 127 -8.39 -0.99 -10.04
C VAL A 127 -7.96 -2.32 -9.43
N VAL A 128 -8.00 -2.39 -8.11
CA VAL A 128 -7.71 -3.60 -7.33
C VAL A 128 -8.99 -4.06 -6.68
N LYS A 129 -9.38 -5.31 -6.93
CA LYS A 129 -10.62 -5.91 -6.41
C LYS A 129 -10.30 -7.07 -5.49
N THR A 130 -10.88 -7.02 -4.30
CA THR A 130 -10.97 -8.14 -3.36
C THR A 130 -12.42 -8.62 -3.30
N GLU A 131 -12.69 -9.64 -2.48
CA GLU A 131 -14.07 -10.13 -2.26
C GLU A 131 -15.04 -9.07 -1.75
N THR A 132 -14.53 -8.15 -0.94
CA THR A 132 -15.37 -7.22 -0.18
C THR A 132 -15.24 -5.77 -0.65
N ARG A 133 -14.18 -5.46 -1.42
CA ARG A 133 -13.84 -4.07 -1.76
C ARG A 133 -13.30 -3.96 -3.17
N THR A 134 -13.59 -2.83 -3.79
CA THR A 134 -12.96 -2.38 -5.03
C THR A 134 -12.27 -1.06 -4.72
N LEU A 135 -10.98 -0.99 -5.01
CA LEU A 135 -10.16 0.21 -4.85
C LEU A 135 -9.73 0.69 -6.24
N GLU A 136 -10.15 1.90 -6.59
CA GLU A 136 -9.78 2.55 -7.84
C GLU A 136 -8.86 3.74 -7.55
N VAL A 137 -7.79 3.84 -8.32
CA VAL A 137 -6.83 4.94 -8.25
C VAL A 137 -6.59 5.47 -9.65
N LEU A 138 -6.81 6.76 -9.82
CA LEU A 138 -6.44 7.53 -11.00
C LEU A 138 -4.97 7.91 -10.88
N VAL A 139 -4.17 7.58 -11.88
CA VAL A 139 -2.74 7.88 -11.92
C VAL A 139 -2.50 8.90 -13.01
N GLY A 140 -2.04 10.07 -12.60
CA GLY A 140 -1.76 11.25 -13.40
C GLY A 140 -0.34 11.28 -13.97
N GLU A 141 0.15 12.50 -14.17
CA GLU A 141 1.49 12.77 -14.67
C GLU A 141 2.58 12.60 -13.60
N LEU A 142 3.82 12.48 -14.08
CA LEU A 142 5.00 12.49 -13.23
C LEU A 142 5.15 13.86 -12.58
N ALA A 143 5.50 13.88 -11.30
CA ALA A 143 5.83 15.12 -10.60
C ALA A 143 7.06 15.78 -11.27
N PRO A 144 7.08 17.12 -11.41
CA PRO A 144 8.21 17.82 -12.03
C PRO A 144 9.55 17.64 -11.30
N VAL A 145 9.50 17.27 -10.01
CA VAL A 145 10.66 17.06 -9.15
C VAL A 145 10.50 15.71 -8.46
N GLY A 146 11.55 14.89 -8.53
CA GLY A 146 11.56 13.54 -7.98
C GLY A 146 11.11 12.49 -8.98
N ASN A 147 10.74 11.31 -8.48
CA ASN A 147 10.31 10.17 -9.28
C ASN A 147 8.90 9.68 -8.86
N SER A 148 8.10 10.60 -8.32
CA SER A 148 6.74 10.36 -7.83
C SER A 148 5.71 10.72 -8.91
N VAL A 149 4.51 10.16 -8.82
CA VAL A 149 3.41 10.42 -9.76
C VAL A 149 2.22 10.97 -8.99
N TYR A 150 1.44 11.86 -9.61
CA TYR A 150 0.21 12.30 -8.99
C TYR A 150 -0.83 11.19 -9.02
N VAL A 151 -1.49 10.94 -7.90
CA VAL A 151 -2.56 9.94 -7.79
C VAL A 151 -3.77 10.50 -7.07
N LYS A 152 -4.94 9.98 -7.39
CA LYS A 152 -6.21 10.44 -6.79
C LYS A 152 -7.20 9.29 -6.74
N TYR A 153 -7.88 9.12 -5.60
CA TYR A 153 -9.07 8.27 -5.55
C TYR A 153 -10.26 9.02 -6.17
N PRO A 154 -11.11 8.35 -6.96
CA PRO A 154 -12.26 9.00 -7.61
C PRO A 154 -13.14 9.83 -6.68
N ASP A 155 -13.40 9.32 -5.47
CA ASP A 155 -14.29 9.95 -4.48
C ASP A 155 -13.58 10.90 -3.49
N SER A 156 -12.25 11.07 -3.60
CA SER A 156 -11.48 11.93 -2.69
C SER A 156 -11.36 13.33 -3.26
N ASP A 157 -11.45 14.37 -2.45
CA ASP A 157 -11.09 15.75 -2.86
C ASP A 157 -9.57 15.98 -2.93
N TYR A 158 -8.79 15.07 -2.35
CA TYR A 158 -7.35 15.20 -2.23
C TYR A 158 -6.62 14.56 -3.41
N ILE A 159 -5.49 15.16 -3.76
CA ILE A 159 -4.48 14.62 -4.67
C ILE A 159 -3.32 14.15 -3.81
N PHE A 160 -2.75 13.02 -4.16
CA PHE A 160 -1.62 12.42 -3.48
C PHE A 160 -0.43 12.34 -4.45
N MET A 161 0.76 12.23 -3.91
CA MET A 161 2.02 12.08 -4.62
C MET A 161 2.89 11.11 -3.86
#